data_AF-A0A6C0JWY7-F1
#
_entry.id   AF-A0A6C0JWY7-F1
#
_cell.length_a   1.000
_cell.length_b   1.000
_cell.length_c   1.000
_cell.angle_alpha   90.00
_cell.angle_beta   90.00
_cell.angle_gamma   90.00
#
_symmetry.space_group_name_H-M   'P 1'
#
loop_
_entity.id
_entity.type
_entity.pdbx_description
1 polymer ?
#
loop_
_entity_poly.entity_id
_entity_poly.type
_entity_poly.pdbx_seq_one_letter_code
_entity_poly.pdbx_strand_id
1 'polypeptide(L)'
;MNDIKIFLDFGTDDGKELLKYIDKFNMYTGWKILGFEFDPVKFERLKKEVVPEHSNLDVYDFIATDKIIKFDLSDKNESDWTPWSNNVALEKYRNIGRVKCFDVRMFLREFFFKSDHIVVRMNIAGAEYQLLEHLIQHDIIDYIDELYISFHSKNFDNKQDILRRESKILDTLIQKNVKYHVID
;
A
#
# COMPACT_ATOMS: atom_id res chain seq x y z
N MET A 1 -19.05 4.31 21.18
CA MET A 1 -17.86 4.86 20.49
C MET A 1 -18.23 4.91 19.02
N ASN A 2 -17.85 5.96 18.28
CA ASN A 2 -18.07 5.95 16.84
C ASN A 2 -17.07 4.97 16.24
N ASP A 3 -17.55 3.87 15.66
CA ASP A 3 -16.73 2.95 14.89
C ASP A 3 -16.27 3.69 13.63
N ILE A 4 -15.05 4.22 13.67
CA ILE A 4 -14.46 4.90 12.51
C ILE A 4 -14.10 3.81 11.50
N LYS A 5 -14.55 3.99 10.26
CA LYS A 5 -14.16 3.13 9.15
C LYS A 5 -13.04 3.82 8.38
N ILE A 6 -11.96 3.09 8.14
CA ILE A 6 -10.77 3.61 7.47
C ILE A 6 -10.50 2.77 6.22
N PHE A 7 -10.26 3.45 5.11
CA PHE A 7 -9.75 2.83 3.90
C PHE A 7 -8.37 3.37 3.58
N LEU A 8 -7.35 2.51 3.58
CA LEU A 8 -5.99 2.87 3.22
C LEU A 8 -5.68 2.30 1.84
N ASP A 9 -5.21 3.14 0.93
CA ASP A 9 -4.88 2.74 -0.44
C ASP A 9 -3.41 3.00 -0.74
N PHE A 10 -2.60 1.94 -0.69
CA PHE A 10 -1.17 1.99 -1.01
C PHE A 10 -0.96 1.71 -2.49
N GLY A 11 -0.45 2.72 -3.22
CA GLY A 11 -0.33 2.67 -4.67
C GLY A 11 -1.61 3.12 -5.38
N THR A 12 -2.08 4.33 -5.05
CA THR A 12 -3.33 4.90 -5.58
C THR A 12 -3.30 5.12 -7.10
N ASP A 13 -2.12 5.28 -7.70
CA ASP A 13 -1.92 5.48 -9.13
C ASP A 13 -2.73 6.69 -9.65
N ASP A 14 -3.66 6.46 -10.58
CA ASP A 14 -4.50 7.50 -11.15
C ASP A 14 -5.84 7.68 -10.42
N GLY A 15 -6.06 6.92 -9.34
CA GLY A 15 -7.26 6.96 -8.52
C GLY A 15 -8.46 6.22 -9.11
N LYS A 16 -8.39 5.68 -10.33
CA LYS A 16 -9.54 4.99 -10.95
C LYS A 16 -9.99 3.78 -10.16
N GLU A 17 -9.04 2.97 -9.70
CA GLU A 17 -9.36 1.82 -8.87
C GLU A 17 -9.89 2.26 -7.51
N LEU A 18 -9.27 3.25 -6.86
CA LEU A 18 -9.78 3.82 -5.60
C LEU A 18 -11.25 4.24 -5.73
N LEU A 19 -11.61 4.95 -6.80
CA LEU A 19 -12.99 5.39 -7.05
C LEU A 19 -13.97 4.22 -7.18
N LYS A 20 -13.58 3.12 -7.83
CA LYS A 20 -14.42 1.91 -7.89
C LYS A 20 -14.67 1.33 -6.50
N TYR A 21 -13.70 1.39 -5.59
CA TYR A 21 -13.87 0.92 -4.22
C TYR A 21 -14.77 1.86 -3.43
N ILE A 22 -14.61 3.17 -3.59
CA ILE A 22 -15.49 4.19 -2.99
C ILE A 22 -16.95 3.90 -3.38
N ASP A 23 -17.21 3.68 -4.67
CA ASP A 23 -18.55 3.37 -5.18
C ASP A 23 -19.06 2.03 -4.65
N LYS A 24 -18.25 0.97 -4.78
CA LYS A 24 -18.60 -0.41 -4.39
C LYS A 24 -19.00 -0.51 -2.91
N PHE A 25 -18.30 0.21 -2.04
CA PHE A 25 -18.52 0.17 -0.59
C PHE A 25 -19.33 1.35 -0.05
N ASN A 26 -19.82 2.22 -0.94
CA ASN A 26 -20.58 3.42 -0.59
C ASN A 26 -19.82 4.28 0.45
N MET A 27 -18.54 4.56 0.18
CA MET A 27 -17.63 5.21 1.14
C MET A 27 -17.76 6.73 1.21
N TYR A 28 -18.80 7.32 0.64
CA TYR A 28 -18.96 8.78 0.61
C TYR A 28 -19.21 9.39 1.99
N THR A 29 -19.69 8.61 2.97
CA THR A 29 -19.93 9.08 4.34
C THR A 29 -19.52 8.01 5.37
N GLY A 30 -19.08 8.45 6.55
CA GLY A 30 -18.70 7.55 7.65
C GLY A 30 -17.36 6.82 7.45
N TRP A 31 -16.68 7.04 6.34
CA TRP A 31 -15.34 6.55 6.06
C TRP A 31 -14.33 7.68 6.07
N LYS A 32 -13.11 7.41 6.53
CA LYS A 32 -11.91 8.19 6.25
C LYS A 32 -11.05 7.43 5.25
N ILE A 33 -10.64 8.10 4.17
CA ILE A 33 -9.93 7.46 3.07
C ILE A 33 -8.56 8.12 2.92
N LEU A 34 -7.49 7.32 2.89
CA LEU A 34 -6.11 7.79 2.76
C LEU A 34 -5.44 7.10 1.57
N GLY A 35 -5.14 7.87 0.52
CA GLY A 35 -4.41 7.41 -0.66
C GLY A 35 -2.92 7.76 -0.59
N PHE A 36 -2.07 6.86 -1.07
CA PHE A 36 -0.62 7.04 -1.08
C PHE A 36 -0.07 6.81 -2.50
N GLU A 37 0.45 7.88 -3.11
CA GLU A 37 0.99 7.88 -4.47
C GLU A 37 2.25 8.75 -4.54
N PHE A 38 3.38 8.15 -4.91
CA PHE A 38 4.67 8.83 -4.90
C PHE A 38 5.05 9.47 -6.23
N ASP A 39 4.43 9.06 -7.35
CA ASP A 39 4.63 9.66 -8.66
C ASP A 39 4.09 11.10 -8.65
N PRO A 40 4.95 12.13 -8.77
CA PRO A 40 4.53 13.52 -8.60
C PRO A 40 3.46 13.96 -9.59
N VAL A 41 3.48 13.42 -10.81
CA VAL A 41 2.51 13.77 -11.86
C VAL A 41 1.14 13.23 -11.48
N LYS A 42 1.09 11.97 -11.04
CA LYS A 42 -0.16 11.33 -10.63
C LYS A 42 -0.70 11.91 -9.33
N PHE A 43 0.16 12.14 -8.35
CA PHE A 43 -0.20 12.79 -7.09
C PHE A 43 -0.82 14.17 -7.30
N GLU A 44 -0.22 15.01 -8.15
CA GLU A 44 -0.76 16.33 -8.45
C GLU A 44 -2.09 16.25 -9.21
N ARG A 45 -2.28 15.24 -10.06
CA ARG A 45 -3.57 14.98 -10.69
C ARG A 45 -4.64 14.58 -9.66
N LEU A 46 -4.34 13.63 -8.77
CA LEU A 46 -5.25 13.20 -7.70
C LEU A 46 -5.74 14.38 -6.86
N LYS A 47 -4.82 15.26 -6.45
CA LYS A 47 -5.17 16.47 -5.67
C LYS A 47 -6.08 17.44 -6.40
N LYS A 48 -5.95 17.55 -7.73
CA LYS A 48 -6.70 18.52 -8.53
C LYS A 48 -8.04 17.98 -9.01
N GLU A 49 -8.12 16.69 -9.29
CA GLU A 49 -9.25 16.09 -10.00
C GLU A 49 -10.09 15.16 -9.13
N VAL A 50 -9.50 14.49 -8.14
CA VAL A 50 -10.19 13.45 -7.35
C VAL A 50 -10.55 13.95 -5.96
N VAL A 51 -9.60 14.54 -5.23
CA VAL A 51 -9.80 15.02 -3.85
C VAL A 51 -10.93 16.05 -3.73
N PRO A 52 -11.09 17.05 -4.63
CA PRO A 52 -12.16 18.05 -4.49
C PRO A 52 -13.57 17.46 -4.53
N GLU A 53 -13.74 16.31 -5.18
CA GLU A 53 -15.02 15.61 -5.30
C GLU A 53 -15.30 14.68 -4.09
N HIS A 54 -14.32 14.47 -3.20
CA HIS A 54 -14.39 13.50 -2.10
C HIS A 54 -13.88 14.12 -0.80
N SER A 55 -14.77 14.80 -0.07
CA SER A 55 -14.42 15.51 1.18
C SER A 55 -13.83 14.66 2.31
N ASN A 56 -13.90 13.34 2.20
CA ASN A 56 -13.35 12.38 3.17
C ASN A 56 -12.09 11.64 2.68
N LEU A 57 -11.51 12.08 1.56
CA LEU A 57 -10.29 11.55 0.97
C LEU A 57 -9.13 12.53 1.17
N ASP A 58 -8.06 12.05 1.81
CA ASP A 58 -6.75 12.69 1.79
C ASP A 58 -5.77 11.86 0.94
N VAL A 59 -4.83 12.52 0.26
CA VAL A 59 -3.76 11.86 -0.50
C VAL A 59 -2.38 12.35 -0.08
N TYR A 60 -1.39 11.45 -0.07
CA TYR A 60 -0.03 11.72 0.38
C TYR A 60 1.02 11.30 -0.66
N ASP A 61 2.09 12.08 -0.77
CA ASP A 61 3.24 11.87 -1.66
C ASP A 61 4.30 10.92 -1.05
N PHE A 62 3.84 9.87 -0.36
CA PHE A 62 4.72 8.95 0.37
C PHE A 62 4.66 7.52 -0.18
N ILE A 63 5.78 6.81 -0.07
CA ILE A 63 5.84 5.36 -0.25
C ILE A 63 5.58 4.67 1.10
N ALA A 64 4.67 3.69 1.08
CA ALA A 64 4.39 2.79 2.19
C ALA A 64 5.50 1.74 2.32
N THR A 65 6.17 1.69 3.47
CA THR A 65 7.35 0.83 3.69
C THR A 65 7.42 0.28 5.12
N ASP A 66 8.44 -0.54 5.41
CA ASP A 66 8.77 -1.03 6.75
C ASP A 66 9.72 -0.09 7.52
N LYS A 67 10.17 1.03 6.94
CA LYS A 67 11.22 1.89 7.49
C LYS A 67 10.99 3.36 7.18
N ILE A 68 11.38 4.25 8.10
CA ILE A 68 11.42 5.69 7.80
C ILE A 68 12.76 6.00 7.13
N ILE A 69 12.76 6.08 5.80
CA ILE A 69 13.94 6.41 4.99
C ILE A 69 13.57 7.35 3.84
N LYS A 70 14.57 8.02 3.27
CA LYS A 70 14.47 8.68 1.97
C LYS A 70 15.13 7.77 0.97
N PHE A 71 14.38 7.18 0.05
CA PHE A 71 14.96 6.39 -1.04
C PHE A 71 15.51 7.31 -2.11
N ASP A 72 16.71 7.02 -2.59
CA ASP A 72 17.23 7.63 -3.82
C ASP A 72 17.01 6.66 -4.97
N LEU A 73 15.96 6.91 -5.77
CA LEU A 73 15.63 6.05 -6.91
C LEU A 73 16.70 6.07 -8.02
N SER A 74 17.73 6.92 -7.89
CA SER A 74 18.86 6.97 -8.80
C SER A 74 20.05 6.09 -8.38
N ASP A 75 20.09 5.62 -7.12
CA ASP A 75 21.16 4.76 -6.60
C ASP A 75 20.88 3.29 -6.90
N LYS A 76 21.80 2.65 -7.63
CA LYS A 76 21.70 1.23 -7.99
C LYS A 76 22.11 0.28 -6.85
N ASN A 77 22.76 0.81 -5.81
CA ASN A 77 23.30 0.02 -4.70
C ASN A 77 22.32 -0.10 -3.51
N GLU A 78 21.20 0.64 -3.51
CA GLU A 78 20.08 0.40 -2.56
C GLU A 78 19.24 -0.83 -2.98
N SER A 79 19.92 -1.89 -3.43
CA SER A 79 19.37 -3.05 -4.15
C SER A 79 18.55 -4.03 -3.30
N ASP A 80 18.55 -3.88 -1.98
CA ASP A 80 17.88 -4.83 -1.08
C ASP A 80 16.40 -4.52 -0.86
N TRP A 81 15.95 -3.32 -1.25
CA TRP A 81 14.57 -2.85 -1.04
C TRP A 81 13.90 -2.41 -2.34
N THR A 82 14.51 -2.63 -3.51
CA THR A 82 13.86 -2.19 -4.74
C THR A 82 12.60 -3.04 -4.95
N PRO A 83 11.39 -2.44 -4.91
CA PRO A 83 10.13 -3.15 -5.18
C PRO A 83 10.13 -3.80 -6.57
N TRP A 84 11.08 -3.39 -7.40
CA TRP A 84 11.17 -3.65 -8.81
C TRP A 84 12.40 -4.51 -9.09
N SER A 85 12.22 -5.83 -9.06
CA SER A 85 13.20 -6.79 -9.58
C SER A 85 13.51 -6.62 -11.08
N ASN A 86 12.79 -5.73 -11.78
CA ASN A 86 13.04 -5.41 -13.18
C ASN A 86 13.60 -3.99 -13.32
N ASN A 87 14.78 -3.89 -13.93
CA ASN A 87 15.48 -2.64 -14.28
C ASN A 87 14.58 -1.57 -14.98
N VAL A 88 13.48 -1.98 -15.61
CA VAL A 88 12.56 -1.12 -16.38
C VAL A 88 11.80 -0.12 -15.50
N ALA A 89 11.33 -0.51 -14.31
CA ALA A 89 10.62 0.42 -13.43
C ALA A 89 11.58 1.38 -12.71
N LEU A 90 12.79 0.92 -12.38
CA LEU A 90 13.88 1.79 -11.90
C LEU A 90 14.24 2.87 -12.94
N GLU A 91 14.35 2.51 -14.22
CA GLU A 91 14.61 3.50 -15.29
C GLU A 91 13.49 4.54 -15.40
N LYS A 92 12.22 4.11 -15.32
CA LYS A 92 11.07 5.02 -15.38
C LYS A 92 11.12 6.09 -14.28
N TYR A 93 11.56 5.72 -13.09
CA TYR A 93 11.53 6.58 -11.91
C TYR A 93 12.89 7.16 -11.49
N ARG A 94 13.95 6.85 -12.25
CA ARG A 94 15.32 7.31 -11.99
C ARG A 94 15.45 8.82 -11.83
N ASN A 95 14.64 9.58 -12.57
CA ASN A 95 14.68 11.03 -12.57
C ASN A 95 13.87 11.68 -11.43
N ILE A 96 13.12 10.89 -10.65
CA ILE A 96 12.37 11.40 -9.48
C ILE A 96 13.33 11.74 -8.33
N GLY A 97 14.50 11.09 -8.27
CA GLY A 97 15.49 11.32 -7.22
C GLY A 97 15.00 10.80 -5.87
N ARG A 98 14.89 11.70 -4.88
CA ARG A 98 14.53 11.33 -3.50
C ARG A 98 13.04 11.33 -3.25
N VAL A 99 12.51 10.20 -2.79
CA VAL A 99 11.12 10.03 -2.40
C VAL A 99 10.97 9.93 -0.88
N LYS A 100 9.83 10.40 -0.36
CA LYS A 100 9.50 10.30 1.05
C LYS A 100 8.87 8.94 1.34
N CYS A 101 9.25 8.35 2.46
CA CYS A 101 8.69 7.07 2.90
C CYS A 101 8.22 7.17 4.34
N PHE A 102 7.29 6.29 4.69
CA PHE A 102 6.86 6.13 6.07
C PHE A 102 6.83 4.65 6.45
N ASP A 103 7.03 4.40 7.74
CA ASP A 103 6.87 3.09 8.36
C ASP A 103 5.37 2.87 8.61
N VAL A 104 4.77 1.96 7.84
CA VAL A 104 3.33 1.64 7.91
C VAL A 104 2.97 1.07 9.27
N ARG A 105 3.87 0.34 9.93
CA ARG A 105 3.63 -0.18 11.27
C ARG A 105 3.50 0.97 12.27
N MET A 106 4.43 1.92 12.23
CA MET A 106 4.37 3.07 13.14
C MET A 106 3.12 3.88 12.87
N PHE A 107 2.80 4.12 11.59
CA PHE A 107 1.57 4.78 11.19
C PHE A 107 0.31 4.09 11.73
N LEU A 108 0.19 2.77 11.55
CA LEU A 108 -0.98 2.04 12.04
C LEU A 108 -1.10 2.09 13.56
N ARG A 109 0.01 1.96 14.28
CA ARG A 109 0.03 1.96 15.75
C ARG A 109 -0.23 3.31 16.39
N GLU A 110 0.22 4.40 15.76
CA GLU A 110 0.13 5.75 16.31
C GLU A 110 -1.22 6.40 16.05
N PHE A 111 -1.86 6.09 14.91
CA PHE A 111 -3.05 6.81 14.47
C PHE A 111 -4.35 6.01 14.57
N PHE A 112 -4.29 4.71 14.80
CA PHE A 112 -5.48 3.85 14.87
C PHE A 112 -5.46 2.90 16.06
N PHE A 113 -6.64 2.39 16.38
CA PHE A 113 -6.88 1.36 17.38
C PHE A 113 -7.25 0.04 16.70
N LYS A 114 -6.94 -1.09 17.33
CA LYS A 114 -7.38 -2.42 16.85
C LYS A 114 -8.91 -2.59 16.80
N SER A 115 -9.67 -1.69 17.42
CA SER A 115 -11.14 -1.67 17.36
C SER A 115 -11.68 -0.86 16.19
N ASP A 116 -10.84 -0.09 15.50
CA ASP A 116 -11.25 0.63 14.30
C ASP A 116 -11.49 -0.37 13.17
N HIS A 117 -12.41 -0.05 12.26
CA HIS A 117 -12.62 -0.89 11.10
C HIS A 117 -11.69 -0.46 9.96
N ILE A 118 -10.62 -1.23 9.71
CA ILE A 118 -9.58 -0.85 8.74
C ILE A 118 -9.58 -1.80 7.56
N VAL A 119 -9.80 -1.22 6.38
CA VAL A 119 -9.65 -1.90 5.08
C VAL A 119 -8.42 -1.34 4.38
N VAL A 120 -7.58 -2.22 3.86
CA VAL A 120 -6.36 -1.85 3.13
C VAL A 120 -6.43 -2.38 1.71
N ARG A 121 -6.14 -1.51 0.73
CA ARG A 121 -5.75 -1.90 -0.62
C ARG A 121 -4.25 -1.72 -0.79
N MET A 122 -3.59 -2.72 -1.35
CA MET A 122 -2.15 -2.73 -1.57
C MET A 122 -1.83 -3.15 -3.01
N ASN A 123 -1.36 -2.18 -3.79
CA ASN A 123 -0.84 -2.37 -5.14
C ASN A 123 0.46 -1.56 -5.30
N ILE A 124 1.54 -2.06 -4.72
CA ILE A 124 2.83 -1.35 -4.60
C ILE A 124 3.95 -2.03 -5.38
N ALA A 125 3.59 -2.66 -6.50
CA ALA A 125 4.50 -3.11 -7.55
C ALA A 125 5.65 -4.01 -7.09
N GLY A 126 5.42 -4.91 -6.12
CA GLY A 126 6.39 -5.86 -5.59
C GLY A 126 6.84 -5.57 -4.16
N ALA A 127 6.61 -4.36 -3.63
CA ALA A 127 6.91 -4.04 -2.23
C ALA A 127 5.95 -4.73 -1.25
N GLU A 128 4.82 -5.26 -1.73
CA GLU A 128 3.80 -5.87 -0.89
C GLU A 128 4.34 -7.04 -0.06
N TYR A 129 5.27 -7.85 -0.60
CA TYR A 129 5.80 -9.00 0.12
C TYR A 129 6.57 -8.57 1.37
N GLN A 130 7.51 -7.65 1.22
CA GLN A 130 8.32 -7.20 2.34
C GLN A 130 7.48 -6.45 3.37
N LEU A 131 6.59 -5.57 2.91
CA LEU A 131 5.73 -4.81 3.80
C LEU A 131 4.82 -5.76 4.61
N LEU A 132 4.14 -6.70 3.96
CA LEU A 132 3.26 -7.63 4.67
C LEU A 132 3.99 -8.58 5.61
N GLU A 133 5.14 -9.12 5.20
CA GLU A 133 5.98 -9.94 6.08
C GLU A 133 6.39 -9.15 7.33
N HIS A 134 6.72 -7.87 7.17
CA HIS A 134 7.03 -6.98 8.29
C HIS A 134 5.82 -6.74 9.20
N LEU A 135 4.65 -6.45 8.63
CA LEU A 135 3.42 -6.25 9.41
C LEU A 135 3.00 -7.53 10.15
N ILE A 136 3.19 -8.69 9.54
CA ILE A 136 2.93 -10.01 10.14
C ILE A 136 3.90 -10.27 11.29
N GLN A 137 5.20 -10.09 11.06
CA GLN A 137 6.25 -10.34 12.05
C GLN A 137 6.07 -9.51 13.33
N HIS A 138 5.45 -8.34 13.23
CA HIS A 138 5.27 -7.40 14.33
C HIS A 138 3.82 -7.34 14.86
N ASP A 139 2.95 -8.31 14.51
CA ASP A 139 1.55 -8.38 14.94
C ASP A 139 0.73 -7.11 14.64
N ILE A 140 1.10 -6.42 13.56
CA ILE A 140 0.44 -5.20 13.08
C ILE A 140 -0.66 -5.54 12.09
N ILE A 141 -0.52 -6.66 11.38
CA ILE A 141 -1.54 -7.14 10.46
C ILE A 141 -2.90 -7.31 11.15
N ASP A 142 -2.93 -7.53 12.47
CA ASP A 142 -4.12 -7.62 13.31
C ASP A 142 -4.92 -6.30 13.42
N TYR A 143 -4.37 -5.17 12.96
CA TYR A 143 -5.11 -3.91 12.83
C TYR A 143 -6.01 -3.89 11.60
N ILE A 144 -5.77 -4.77 10.62
CA ILE A 144 -6.44 -4.77 9.32
C ILE A 144 -7.52 -5.83 9.33
N ASP A 145 -8.77 -5.43 9.17
CA ASP A 145 -9.90 -6.37 9.06
C ASP A 145 -9.94 -7.02 7.68
N GLU A 146 -9.68 -6.22 6.65
CA GLU A 146 -9.82 -6.64 5.25
C GLU A 146 -8.70 -6.11 4.37
N LEU A 147 -8.03 -7.01 3.65
CA LEU A 147 -6.89 -6.71 2.78
C LEU A 147 -7.20 -7.06 1.32
N TYR A 148 -7.10 -6.06 0.44
CA TYR A 148 -7.13 -6.22 -1.02
C TYR A 148 -5.71 -6.09 -1.55
N ILE A 149 -5.14 -7.16 -2.10
CA ILE A 149 -3.73 -7.18 -2.49
C ILE A 149 -3.51 -7.62 -3.93
N SER A 150 -2.67 -6.87 -4.66
CA SER A 150 -2.13 -7.29 -5.94
C SER A 150 -0.71 -7.83 -5.78
N PHE A 151 -0.55 -9.14 -5.99
CA PHE A 151 0.75 -9.81 -5.94
C PHE A 151 1.45 -9.73 -7.29
N HIS A 152 2.63 -9.12 -7.31
CA HIS A 152 3.41 -8.91 -8.54
C HIS A 152 4.38 -10.05 -8.84
N SER A 153 4.09 -11.29 -8.41
CA SER A 153 5.02 -12.43 -8.50
C SER A 153 5.50 -12.73 -9.92
N LYS A 154 4.68 -12.41 -10.93
CA LYS A 154 5.02 -12.53 -12.36
C LYS A 154 6.17 -11.64 -12.82
N ASN A 155 6.50 -10.60 -12.05
CA ASN A 155 7.53 -9.63 -12.40
C ASN A 155 8.92 -10.00 -11.86
N PHE A 156 9.06 -11.12 -11.15
CA PHE A 156 10.32 -11.53 -10.51
C PHE A 156 10.96 -12.71 -11.26
N ASP A 157 12.28 -12.62 -11.46
CA ASP A 157 13.08 -13.71 -12.06
C ASP A 157 13.10 -14.95 -11.16
N ASN A 158 13.16 -14.75 -9.83
CA ASN A 158 13.12 -15.81 -8.82
C ASN A 158 11.68 -16.21 -8.44
N LYS A 159 10.81 -16.39 -9.45
CA LYS A 159 9.37 -16.62 -9.28
C LYS A 159 9.00 -17.66 -8.22
N GLN A 160 9.73 -18.77 -8.14
CA GLN A 160 9.45 -19.85 -7.18
C GLN A 160 9.59 -19.40 -5.72
N ASP A 161 10.59 -18.57 -5.41
CA ASP A 161 10.79 -18.06 -4.05
C ASP A 161 9.72 -17.03 -3.69
N ILE A 162 9.34 -16.18 -4.65
CA ILE A 162 8.25 -15.22 -4.45
C ILE A 162 6.91 -15.91 -4.22
N LEU A 163 6.61 -16.98 -4.97
CA LEU A 163 5.38 -17.77 -4.76
C LEU A 163 5.37 -18.47 -3.39
N ARG A 164 6.53 -18.87 -2.86
CA ARG A 164 6.64 -19.40 -1.48
C ARG A 164 6.34 -18.32 -0.44
N ARG A 165 6.86 -17.10 -0.64
CA ARG A 165 6.56 -15.94 0.22
C ARG A 165 5.08 -15.60 0.19
N GLU A 166 4.49 -15.54 -1.00
CA GLU A 166 3.06 -15.32 -1.23
C GLU A 166 2.22 -16.34 -0.45
N SER A 167 2.50 -17.63 -0.62
CA SER A 167 1.79 -18.71 0.08
C SER A 167 1.88 -18.56 1.60
N LYS A 168 3.07 -18.26 2.13
CA LYS A 168 3.29 -18.07 3.56
C LYS A 168 2.51 -16.87 4.12
N ILE A 169 2.46 -15.76 3.36
CA ILE A 169 1.68 -14.58 3.72
C ILE A 169 0.20 -14.97 3.81
N LEU A 170 -0.35 -15.60 2.76
CA LEU A 170 -1.76 -16.00 2.71
C LEU A 170 -2.14 -16.96 3.84
N ASP A 171 -1.33 -17.99 4.10
CA ASP A 171 -1.53 -18.93 5.21
C ASP A 171 -1.58 -18.20 6.56
N THR A 172 -0.73 -17.19 6.73
CA THR A 172 -0.69 -16.41 7.98
C THR A 172 -1.91 -15.50 8.12
N LEU A 173 -2.41 -14.90 7.03
CA LEU A 173 -3.65 -14.12 7.02
C LEU A 173 -4.84 -14.99 7.44
N ILE A 174 -4.93 -16.23 6.93
CA ILE A 174 -5.96 -17.21 7.33
C ILE A 174 -5.86 -17.50 8.83
N GLN A 175 -4.65 -17.82 9.33
CA GLN A 175 -4.42 -18.13 10.74
C GLN A 175 -4.79 -16.99 11.68
N LYS A 176 -4.56 -15.74 11.24
CA LYS A 176 -4.91 -14.53 11.99
C LYS A 176 -6.34 -14.04 11.75
N ASN A 177 -7.14 -14.77 10.97
CA ASN A 177 -8.51 -14.42 10.63
C ASN A 177 -8.65 -13.02 9.97
N VAL A 178 -7.63 -12.60 9.22
CA VAL A 178 -7.67 -11.39 8.40
C VAL A 178 -8.35 -11.75 7.08
N LYS A 179 -9.45 -11.06 6.75
CA LYS A 179 -10.13 -11.28 5.47
C LYS A 179 -9.25 -10.74 4.35
N TYR A 180 -9.08 -11.49 3.28
CA TYR A 180 -8.25 -11.02 2.16
C TYR A 180 -8.85 -11.35 0.79
N HIS A 181 -8.45 -10.53 -0.19
CA HIS A 181 -8.83 -10.63 -1.58
C HIS A 181 -7.60 -10.39 -2.45
N VAL A 182 -7.20 -11.39 -3.23
CA VAL A 182 -6.18 -11.18 -4.27
C VAL A 182 -6.84 -10.49 -5.47
N ILE A 183 -6.23 -9.41 -5.94
CA ILE A 183 -6.73 -8.56 -7.04
C ILE A 183 -5.65 -8.43 -8.12
N ASP A 184 -6.04 -8.54 -9.39
CA ASP A 184 -5.13 -8.51 -10.55
C ASP A 184 -4.91 -7.12 -11.15
#